data_AF-W2CJB5-F1
#
_entry.id   AF-W2CJB5-F1
#
_cell.length_a   1.000
_cell.length_b   1.000
_cell.length_c   1.000
_cell.angle_alpha   90.00
_cell.angle_beta   90.00
_cell.angle_gamma   90.00
#
_symmetry.space_group_name_H-M   'P 1'
#
loop_
_entity.id
_entity.type
_entity.pdbx_description
1 polymer ?
#
loop_
_entity_poly.entity_id
_entity_poly.type
_entity_poly.pdbx_seq_one_letter_code
_entity_poly.pdbx_strand_id
1 'polypeptide(L)'
;FVIDTELKLLDMRLQGLLPASQKVACNLCWTGKATDLVELLYALDTCDCINNGEIGVEELADALSELFGVEIKNCYNVYMNMKRRKDDSRTYFLDELREKLNKRMVESDLKGGKFKKR
;
A
#
# COMPACT_ATOMS: atom_id res chain seq x y z
N PHE A 1 -3.66 13.58 34.70
CA PHE A 1 -2.46 14.27 34.17
C PHE A 1 -2.30 14.10 32.66
N VAL A 2 -2.21 12.89 32.09
CA VAL A 2 -2.02 12.71 30.62
C VAL A 2 -3.23 13.20 29.80
N ILE A 3 -4.45 12.82 30.20
CA ILE A 3 -5.70 13.17 29.50
C ILE A 3 -5.91 14.70 29.44
N ASP A 4 -5.53 15.39 30.51
CA ASP A 4 -5.63 16.84 30.64
C ASP A 4 -4.68 17.57 29.68
N THR A 5 -3.54 16.94 29.37
CA THR A 5 -2.54 17.45 28.43
C THR A 5 -3.01 17.26 26.99
N GLU A 6 -3.59 16.10 26.66
CA GLU A 6 -4.20 15.80 25.36
C GLU A 6 -5.37 16.75 25.03
N LEU A 7 -6.26 17.01 26.02
CA LEU A 7 -7.36 17.96 25.88
C LEU A 7 -6.86 19.38 25.60
N LYS A 8 -5.82 19.81 26.32
CA LYS A 8 -5.20 21.13 26.12
C LYS A 8 -4.53 21.25 24.75
N LEU A 9 -3.89 20.19 24.27
CA LEU A 9 -3.29 20.13 22.94
C LEU A 9 -4.36 20.19 21.83
N LEU A 10 -5.50 19.53 22.00
CA LEU A 10 -6.63 19.59 21.06
C LEU A 10 -7.25 20.99 21.00
N ASP A 11 -7.45 21.65 22.13
CA ASP A 11 -7.97 23.03 22.20
C ASP A 11 -7.03 24.02 21.49
N MET A 12 -5.72 23.88 21.71
CA MET A 12 -4.72 24.69 21.01
C MET A 12 -4.70 24.47 19.48
N ARG A 13 -5.03 23.26 19.00
CA ARG A 13 -5.19 22.98 17.56
C ARG A 13 -6.46 23.60 16.99
N LEU A 14 -7.57 23.55 17.72
CA LEU A 14 -8.85 24.19 17.33
C LEU A 14 -8.74 25.71 17.23
N GLN A 15 -7.90 26.31 18.08
CA GLN A 15 -7.61 27.75 18.09
C GLN A 15 -6.56 28.17 17.03
N GLY A 16 -6.03 27.23 16.24
CA GLY A 16 -5.01 27.50 15.22
C GLY A 16 -3.64 27.89 15.77
N LEU A 17 -3.40 27.68 17.07
CA LEU A 17 -2.12 27.98 17.75
C LEU A 17 -1.06 26.91 17.52
N LEU A 18 -1.48 25.71 17.13
CA LEU A 18 -0.61 24.61 16.75
C LEU A 18 -0.94 24.18 15.32
N PRO A 19 0.07 23.83 14.50
CA PRO A 19 -0.20 23.21 13.21
C PRO A 19 -1.02 21.93 13.45
N ALA A 20 -1.97 21.65 12.55
CA ALA A 20 -2.64 20.37 12.49
C ALA A 20 -1.57 19.26 12.52
N SER A 21 -1.84 18.17 13.26
CA SER A 21 -0.91 17.04 13.39
C SER A 21 -0.32 16.73 12.02
N GLN A 22 0.96 17.04 11.82
CA GLN A 22 1.65 16.75 10.58
C GLN A 22 1.68 15.23 10.46
N LYS A 23 0.72 14.68 9.70
CA LYS A 23 0.84 13.34 9.15
C LYS A 23 2.20 13.31 8.48
N VAL A 24 3.10 12.47 8.98
CA VAL A 24 4.42 12.28 8.40
C VAL A 24 4.15 11.80 6.98
N ALA A 25 4.27 12.70 6.01
CA ALA A 25 4.08 12.34 4.62
C ALA A 25 5.11 11.26 4.31
N CYS A 26 4.63 10.05 4.04
CA CYS A 26 5.50 9.00 3.57
C CYS A 26 6.01 9.43 2.19
N ASN A 27 7.32 9.62 2.05
CA ASN A 27 7.94 10.03 0.77
C ASN A 27 7.97 8.88 -0.26
N LEU A 28 7.06 7.91 -0.17
CA LEU A 28 6.97 6.85 -1.15
C LEU A 28 6.08 7.34 -2.28
N CYS A 29 6.58 7.22 -3.50
CA CYS A 29 5.83 7.55 -4.71
C CYS A 29 5.57 6.25 -5.47
N TRP A 30 4.30 5.90 -5.68
CA TRP A 30 3.98 4.79 -6.57
C TRP A 30 4.35 5.15 -8.01
N THR A 31 5.22 4.32 -8.60
CA THR A 31 5.70 4.50 -9.98
C THR A 31 5.18 3.43 -10.94
N GLY A 32 4.40 2.47 -10.43
CA GLY A 32 3.70 1.47 -11.25
C GLY A 32 2.38 1.99 -11.79
N LYS A 33 1.59 1.12 -12.44
CA LYS A 33 0.24 1.50 -12.88
C LYS A 33 -0.72 1.51 -11.68
N ALA A 34 -1.76 2.34 -11.73
CA ALA A 34 -2.81 2.31 -10.71
C ALA A 34 -3.50 0.93 -10.63
N THR A 35 -3.64 0.25 -11.76
CA THR A 35 -4.19 -1.12 -11.81
C THR A 35 -3.36 -2.13 -11.03
N ASP A 36 -2.04 -1.95 -11.03
CA ASP A 36 -1.09 -2.85 -10.37
C ASP A 36 -1.18 -2.66 -8.84
N LEU A 37 -1.40 -1.42 -8.39
CA LEU A 37 -1.65 -1.12 -6.98
C LEU A 37 -3.00 -1.67 -6.51
N VAL A 38 -4.05 -1.55 -7.32
CA VAL A 38 -5.36 -2.17 -7.03
C VAL A 38 -5.24 -3.70 -6.97
N GLU A 39 -4.45 -4.30 -7.86
CA GLU A 39 -4.19 -5.73 -7.82
C GLU A 39 -3.49 -6.16 -6.52
N LEU A 40 -2.49 -5.41 -6.07
CA LEU A 40 -1.82 -5.64 -4.79
C LEU A 40 -2.77 -5.48 -3.60
N LEU A 41 -3.61 -4.44 -3.63
CA LEU A 41 -4.63 -4.18 -2.62
C LEU A 41 -5.54 -5.39 -2.44
N TYR A 42 -6.16 -5.86 -3.53
CA TYR A 42 -7.07 -7.00 -3.46
C TYR A 42 -6.37 -8.30 -3.08
N ALA A 43 -5.09 -8.45 -3.39
CA ALA A 43 -4.31 -9.60 -2.93
C ALA A 43 -4.12 -9.58 -1.40
N LEU A 44 -3.80 -8.41 -0.83
CA LEU A 44 -3.64 -8.24 0.62
C LEU A 44 -4.95 -8.44 1.37
N ASP A 45 -6.04 -7.91 0.83
CA ASP A 45 -7.42 -8.11 1.32
C ASP A 45 -7.82 -9.59 1.26
N THR A 46 -7.64 -10.27 0.12
CA THR A 46 -7.99 -11.70 -0.04
C THR A 46 -7.19 -12.63 0.90
N CYS A 47 -5.98 -12.22 1.29
CA CYS A 47 -5.12 -13.00 2.16
C CYS A 47 -5.21 -12.58 3.64
N ASP A 48 -6.13 -11.68 4.01
CA ASP A 48 -6.33 -11.19 5.39
C ASP A 48 -5.03 -10.70 6.07
N CYS A 49 -4.09 -10.18 5.27
CA CYS A 49 -2.73 -9.91 5.71
C CYS A 49 -2.59 -8.68 6.61
N ILE A 50 -3.63 -7.85 6.70
CA ILE A 50 -3.63 -6.57 7.41
C ILE A 50 -4.73 -6.61 8.46
N ASN A 51 -4.39 -6.20 9.69
CA ASN A 51 -5.32 -6.13 10.82
C ASN A 51 -6.12 -7.43 11.02
N ASN A 52 -5.51 -8.59 10.78
CA ASN A 52 -6.16 -9.91 10.85
C ASN A 52 -7.39 -10.04 9.94
N GLY A 53 -7.43 -9.35 8.80
CA GLY A 53 -8.56 -9.37 7.86
C GLY A 53 -9.72 -8.46 8.25
N GLU A 54 -9.58 -7.64 9.29
CA GLU A 54 -10.67 -6.76 9.76
C GLU A 54 -10.76 -5.44 8.97
N ILE A 55 -9.72 -5.10 8.18
CA ILE A 55 -9.71 -3.89 7.38
C ILE A 55 -10.62 -4.03 6.15
N GLY A 56 -11.41 -3.00 5.85
CA GLY A 56 -12.19 -2.97 4.62
C GLY A 56 -11.36 -2.57 3.39
N VAL A 57 -11.77 -3.04 2.21
CA VAL A 57 -11.14 -2.69 0.91
C VAL A 57 -10.96 -1.18 0.71
N GLU A 58 -11.98 -0.38 1.02
CA GLU A 58 -11.94 1.08 0.85
C GLU A 58 -10.96 1.73 1.84
N GLU A 59 -10.97 1.29 3.11
CA GLU A 59 -10.02 1.77 4.12
C GLU A 59 -8.57 1.41 3.74
N LEU A 60 -8.36 0.20 3.22
CA LEU A 60 -7.07 -0.21 2.70
C LEU A 60 -6.66 0.62 1.46
N ALA A 61 -7.61 0.98 0.59
CA ALA A 61 -7.36 1.85 -0.56
C ALA A 61 -6.90 3.24 -0.14
N ASP A 62 -7.56 3.82 0.86
CA ASP A 62 -7.19 5.13 1.42
C ASP A 62 -5.79 5.07 2.05
N ALA A 63 -5.51 4.02 2.82
CA ALA A 63 -4.20 3.82 3.44
C ALA A 63 -3.07 3.69 2.39
N LEU A 64 -3.28 2.91 1.33
CA LEU A 64 -2.32 2.76 0.25
C LEU A 64 -2.17 4.04 -0.58
N SER A 65 -3.26 4.78 -0.78
CA SER A 65 -3.26 6.07 -1.48
C SER A 65 -2.42 7.10 -0.73
N GLU A 66 -2.61 7.20 0.58
CA GLU A 66 -1.82 8.07 1.46
C GLU A 66 -0.35 7.63 1.51
N LEU A 67 -0.10 6.33 1.67
CA LEU A 67 1.26 5.78 1.76
C LEU A 67 2.09 6.09 0.52
N PHE A 68 1.50 5.94 -0.66
CA PHE A 68 2.20 6.05 -1.93
C PHE A 68 2.00 7.39 -2.67
N GLY A 69 1.23 8.31 -2.09
CA GLY A 69 0.90 9.59 -2.71
C GLY A 69 0.21 9.44 -4.08
N VAL A 70 -0.65 8.43 -4.23
CA VAL A 70 -1.39 8.16 -5.47
C VAL A 70 -2.88 8.08 -5.20
N GLU A 71 -3.71 8.51 -6.13
CA GLU A 71 -5.17 8.47 -5.95
C GLU A 71 -5.75 7.18 -6.54
N ILE A 72 -6.21 6.25 -5.70
CA ILE A 72 -6.89 5.03 -6.16
C ILE A 72 -8.37 5.35 -6.43
N LYS A 73 -8.72 5.56 -7.71
CA LYS A 73 -10.12 5.72 -8.15
C LYS A 73 -10.67 4.42 -8.69
N ASN A 74 -11.98 4.21 -8.48
CA ASN A 74 -12.73 3.12 -9.09
C ASN A 74 -12.14 1.73 -8.81
N CYS A 75 -11.66 1.51 -7.58
CA CYS A 75 -10.99 0.27 -7.14
C CYS A 75 -11.77 -0.99 -7.55
N TYR A 76 -13.08 -1.01 -7.25
CA TYR A 76 -13.97 -2.09 -7.61
C TYR A 76 -14.07 -2.34 -9.13
N ASN A 77 -14.18 -1.29 -9.94
CA ASN A 77 -14.29 -1.44 -11.40
C ASN A 77 -12.99 -1.99 -12.00
N VAL A 78 -11.85 -1.53 -11.50
CA VAL A 78 -10.54 -2.05 -11.90
C VAL A 78 -10.43 -3.54 -11.58
N TYR A 79 -10.84 -3.95 -10.37
CA TYR A 79 -10.91 -5.37 -10.00
C TYR A 79 -11.87 -6.17 -10.88
N MET A 80 -13.05 -5.64 -11.18
CA MET A 80 -14.02 -6.30 -12.08
C MET A 80 -13.45 -6.48 -13.49
N ASN A 81 -12.66 -5.52 -13.98
CA ASN A 81 -11.96 -5.66 -15.26
C ASN A 81 -10.89 -6.75 -15.21
N MET A 82 -10.12 -6.84 -14.11
CA MET A 82 -9.15 -7.93 -13.91
C MET A 82 -9.84 -9.30 -13.91
N LYS A 83 -10.97 -9.42 -13.21
CA LYS A 83 -11.75 -10.67 -13.11
C LYS A 83 -12.31 -11.14 -14.46
N ARG A 84 -12.53 -10.22 -15.41
CA ARG A 84 -13.06 -10.50 -16.76
C ARG A 84 -11.99 -10.90 -17.79
N ARG A 85 -10.71 -10.84 -17.45
CA ARG A 85 -9.60 -11.28 -18.32
C ARG A 85 -9.77 -12.76 -18.68
N LYS A 86 -9.46 -13.10 -19.94
CA LYS A 86 -9.57 -14.46 -20.48
C LYS A 86 -8.22 -15.18 -20.64
N ASP A 87 -7.12 -14.48 -20.38
CA ASP A 87 -5.79 -15.07 -20.38
C ASP A 87 -5.61 -16.05 -19.23
N ASP A 88 -4.53 -16.83 -19.28
CA ASP A 88 -4.21 -17.88 -18.31
C ASP A 88 -4.14 -17.36 -16.86
N SER A 89 -3.65 -16.13 -16.70
CA SER A 89 -3.66 -15.41 -15.42
C SER A 89 -4.55 -14.19 -15.46
N ARG A 90 -5.15 -13.87 -14.31
CA ARG A 90 -5.88 -12.62 -14.07
C ARG A 90 -5.05 -11.60 -13.28
N THR A 91 -3.93 -12.04 -12.71
CA THR A 91 -3.09 -11.30 -11.77
C THR A 91 -1.69 -11.06 -12.35
N TYR A 92 -1.62 -10.25 -13.40
CA TYR A 92 -0.38 -10.03 -14.13
C TYR A 92 0.71 -9.37 -13.28
N PHE A 93 0.35 -8.44 -12.41
CA PHE A 93 1.34 -7.74 -11.59
C PHE A 93 1.92 -8.65 -10.51
N LEU A 94 1.09 -9.47 -9.85
CA LEU A 94 1.58 -10.45 -8.87
C LEU A 94 2.47 -11.51 -9.51
N ASP A 95 2.12 -11.95 -10.73
CA ASP A 95 2.97 -12.87 -11.49
C ASP A 95 4.33 -12.26 -11.80
N GLU A 96 4.36 -11.02 -12.28
CA GLU A 96 5.59 -10.28 -12.56
C GLU A 96 6.42 -10.04 -11.28
N LEU A 97 5.78 -9.68 -10.16
CA LEU A 97 6.44 -9.52 -8.87
C LEU A 97 7.09 -10.81 -8.41
N ARG A 98 6.36 -11.93 -8.46
CA ARG A 98 6.87 -13.26 -8.10
C ARG A 98 8.06 -13.64 -8.98
N GLU A 99 7.92 -13.51 -10.30
CA GLU A 99 8.98 -13.87 -11.25
C GLU A 99 10.25 -13.04 -10.99
N LYS A 100 10.13 -11.71 -10.91
CA LYS A 100 11.28 -10.82 -10.71
C LYS A 100 11.95 -11.05 -9.36
N LEU A 101 11.18 -11.29 -8.29
CA LEU A 101 11.75 -11.55 -6.97
C LEU A 101 12.51 -12.87 -6.93
N ASN A 102 11.93 -13.94 -7.47
CA ASN A 102 12.59 -15.24 -7.56
C ASN A 102 13.86 -15.17 -8.42
N LYS A 103 13.81 -14.48 -9.55
CA LYS A 103 15.00 -14.25 -10.39
C LYS A 103 16.11 -13.55 -9.62
N ARG A 104 15.78 -12.51 -8.83
CA ARG A 104 16.75 -11.80 -7.99
C ARG A 104 17.38 -12.72 -6.93
N MET A 105 16.61 -13.64 -6.35
CA MET A 105 17.12 -14.62 -5.39
C MET A 105 18.12 -15.58 -6.06
N VAL A 106 17.75 -16.17 -7.20
CA VAL A 106 18.63 -17.06 -7.97
C VAL A 106 19.94 -16.36 -8.36
N GLU A 107 19.87 -15.11 -8.85
CA GLU A 107 21.05 -14.34 -9.18
C GLU A 107 21.93 -14.02 -7.96
N SER A 108 21.33 -13.87 -6.78
CA SER A 108 22.03 -13.63 -5.52
C SER A 108 22.77 -14.87 -5.04
N ASP A 109 22.13 -16.04 -5.15
CA ASP A 109 22.72 -17.34 -4.79
C ASP A 109 23.94 -17.64 -5.66
N LEU A 110 23.84 -17.39 -6.98
CA LEU A 110 24.95 -17.54 -7.92
C LEU A 110 26.14 -16.59 -7.64
N LYS A 111 25.88 -15.41 -7.07
CA LYS A 111 26.90 -14.41 -6.71
C LYS A 111 27.50 -14.63 -5.31
N GLY A 112 27.18 -15.75 -4.65
CA GLY A 112 27.70 -16.09 -3.33
C GLY A 112 27.12 -15.23 -2.21
N GLY A 113 25.85 -14.79 -2.32
CA GLY A 113 25.11 -14.15 -1.24
C GLY A 113 25.55 -12.72 -0.87
N LYS A 114 26.48 -12.11 -1.61
CA LYS A 114 26.90 -10.72 -1.38
C LYS A 114 25.82 -9.76 -1.90
N PHE A 115 24.88 -9.41 -1.03
CA PHE A 115 23.91 -8.34 -1.30
C PHE A 115 24.66 -7.01 -1.53
N LYS A 116 24.69 -6.53 -2.77
CA LYS A 116 24.99 -5.12 -3.02
C LYS A 116 23.80 -4.31 -2.51
N LYS A 117 23.99 -3.54 -1.44
CA LYS A 117 23.07 -2.45 -1.09
C LYS A 117 22.98 -1.54 -2.31
N ARG A 118 21.75 -1.32 -2.78
CA ARG A 118 21.46 -0.27 -3.76
C ARG A 118 21.62 1.08 -3.09
#